data_AF-Q2N534-F1
#
_entry.id   AF-Q2N534-F1
#
_cell.length_a   1.000
_cell.length_b   1.000
_cell.length_c   1.000
_cell.angle_alpha   90.00
_cell.angle_beta   90.00
_cell.angle_gamma   90.00
#
_symmetry.space_group_name_H-M   'P 1'
#
loop_
_entity.id
_entity.type
_entity.pdbx_description
1 polymer ?
#
loop_
_entity_poly.entity_id
_entity_poly.type
_entity_poly.pdbx_seq_one_letter_code
_entity_poly.pdbx_strand_id
1 'polypeptide(L)'
;MKTYSTTYLNASETESMDRCPYCGGFVTLEPAVDYAPVYNRCDVCGKRFIVERVRNGITVMRIEGAPCMSDPECRITEMSQGDEE
;
A
#
# COMPACT_ATOMS: atom_id res chain seq x y z
N MET A 1 -6.71 17.99 0.87
CA MET A 1 -7.64 17.08 1.56
C MET A 1 -7.19 15.66 1.25
N LYS A 2 -6.57 14.95 2.20
CA LYS A 2 -6.16 13.56 2.01
C LYS A 2 -7.37 12.69 2.41
N THR A 3 -7.89 11.91 1.47
CA THR A 3 -9.02 11.00 1.68
C THR A 3 -8.47 9.67 2.17
N TYR A 4 -8.74 9.33 3.44
CA TYR A 4 -8.40 8.05 4.06
C TYR A 4 -9.71 7.30 4.26
N SER A 5 -9.89 6.16 3.58
CA SER A 5 -11.02 5.27 3.81
C SER A 5 -10.58 4.15 4.73
N THR A 6 -11.25 4.01 5.88
CA THR A 6 -11.04 2.91 6.83
C THR A 6 -12.16 1.89 6.66
N THR A 7 -11.84 0.66 6.26
CA THR A 7 -12.76 -0.48 6.23
C THR A 7 -12.51 -1.39 7.43
N TYR A 8 -13.58 -1.75 8.14
CA TYR A 8 -13.58 -2.64 9.31
C TYR A 8 -13.68 -4.11 8.85
N LEU A 9 -12.76 -4.97 9.31
CA LEU A 9 -12.64 -6.38 8.94
C LEU A 9 -13.59 -7.29 9.72
N ASN A 10 -14.38 -8.11 9.00
CA ASN A 10 -14.98 -9.34 9.54
C ASN A 10 -14.14 -10.54 9.06
N ALA A 11 -13.92 -11.46 9.98
CA ALA A 11 -13.01 -12.60 9.85
C ALA A 11 -13.59 -13.70 8.95
N SER A 12 -13.17 -13.75 7.69
CA SER A 12 -13.18 -14.95 6.86
C SER A 12 -12.41 -14.66 5.56
N GLU A 13 -11.19 -15.19 5.52
CA GLU A 13 -10.31 -15.33 4.37
C GLU A 13 -9.73 -14.02 3.76
N THR A 14 -8.43 -14.10 3.49
CA THR A 14 -7.44 -13.04 3.29
C THR A 14 -7.60 -12.29 1.96
N GLU A 15 -8.80 -11.89 1.58
CA GLU A 15 -9.05 -11.06 0.40
C GLU A 15 -9.56 -9.69 0.86
N SER A 16 -8.60 -8.80 1.13
CA SER A 16 -8.93 -7.41 1.41
C SER A 16 -9.18 -6.70 0.09
N MET A 17 -10.43 -6.42 -0.27
CA MET A 17 -10.75 -5.64 -1.46
C MET A 17 -10.92 -4.16 -1.11
N ASP A 18 -10.37 -3.27 -1.95
CA ASP A 18 -10.59 -1.83 -1.84
C ASP A 18 -10.55 -1.15 -3.21
N ARG A 19 -10.73 0.16 -3.25
CA ARG A 19 -10.73 0.95 -4.48
C ARG A 19 -9.32 1.37 -4.87
N CYS A 20 -8.99 1.20 -6.15
CA CYS A 20 -7.77 1.74 -6.73
C CYS A 20 -7.72 3.27 -6.54
N PRO A 21 -6.61 3.83 -6.01
CA PRO A 21 -6.52 5.26 -5.72
C PRO A 21 -6.42 6.13 -6.99
N TYR A 22 -6.30 5.50 -8.17
CA TYR A 22 -6.21 6.17 -9.46
C TYR A 22 -7.54 6.19 -10.22
N CYS A 23 -8.18 5.02 -10.42
CA CYS A 23 -9.42 4.92 -11.20
C CYS A 23 -10.67 4.68 -10.35
N GLY A 24 -10.54 4.39 -9.06
CA GLY A 24 -11.66 4.08 -8.16
C GLY A 24 -12.30 2.70 -8.39
N GLY A 25 -11.75 1.88 -9.29
CA GLY A 25 -12.19 0.50 -9.54
C GLY A 25 -11.85 -0.42 -8.36
N PHE A 26 -12.71 -1.40 -8.11
CA PHE A 26 -12.47 -2.40 -7.06
C PHE A 26 -11.33 -3.32 -7.45
N VAL A 27 -10.41 -3.54 -6.53
CA VAL A 27 -9.23 -4.39 -6.70
C VAL A 27 -9.01 -5.21 -5.44
N THR A 28 -8.52 -6.44 -5.62
CA THR A 28 -8.04 -7.26 -4.51
C THR A 28 -6.69 -6.72 -4.05
N LEU A 29 -6.54 -6.53 -2.75
CA LEU A 29 -5.31 -6.09 -2.13
C LEU A 29 -4.50 -7.30 -1.67
N GLU A 30 -3.21 -7.29 -2.04
CA GLU A 30 -2.24 -8.32 -1.64
C GLU A 30 -1.18 -7.71 -0.71
N PRO A 31 -1.53 -7.35 0.55
CA PRO A 31 -0.57 -6.78 1.49
C PRO A 31 0.41 -7.83 2.03
N ALA A 32 1.67 -7.46 2.22
CA ALA A 32 2.69 -8.32 2.85
C ALA A 32 2.30 -8.77 4.26
N VAL A 33 2.73 -9.97 4.65
CA VAL A 33 2.43 -10.55 5.97
C VAL A 33 3.18 -9.87 7.11
N ASP A 34 4.35 -9.33 6.82
CA ASP A 34 5.30 -8.71 7.75
C ASP A 34 5.12 -7.20 7.94
N TYR A 35 3.98 -6.65 7.51
CA TYR A 35 3.66 -5.22 7.56
C TYR A 35 4.54 -4.33 6.68
N ALA A 36 5.45 -4.87 5.87
CA ALA A 36 6.14 -4.06 4.88
C ALA A 36 5.16 -3.49 3.82
N PRO A 37 5.37 -2.25 3.37
CA PRO A 37 4.68 -1.73 2.20
C PRO A 37 5.08 -2.54 0.96
N VAL A 38 4.11 -2.81 0.09
CA VAL A 38 4.32 -3.51 -1.19
C VAL A 38 3.59 -2.80 -2.32
N TYR A 39 4.07 -3.00 -3.55
CA TYR A 39 3.35 -2.54 -4.72
C TYR A 39 2.28 -3.53 -5.12
N ASN A 40 1.05 -3.05 -5.24
CA ASN A 40 -0.05 -3.76 -5.86
C ASN A 40 -0.37 -3.14 -7.23
N ARG A 41 -1.00 -3.90 -8.12
CA ARG A 41 -1.36 -3.45 -9.47
C ARG A 41 -2.87 -3.53 -9.67
N CYS A 42 -3.46 -2.49 -10.23
CA CYS A 42 -4.88 -2.49 -10.56
C CYS A 42 -5.13 -3.19 -11.89
N ASP A 43 -5.95 -4.24 -11.92
CA ASP A 43 -6.33 -4.93 -13.16
C ASP A 43 -7.21 -4.09 -14.08
N VAL A 44 -7.88 -3.05 -13.56
CA VAL A 44 -8.76 -2.17 -14.32
C VAL A 44 -7.99 -1.12 -15.13
N CYS A 45 -7.05 -0.41 -14.48
CA CYS A 45 -6.30 0.68 -15.13
C CYS A 45 -4.82 0.38 -15.36
N GLY A 46 -4.33 -0.78 -14.90
CA GLY A 46 -2.95 -1.23 -15.05
C GLY A 46 -1.92 -0.49 -14.18
N LYS A 47 -2.31 0.54 -13.42
CA LYS A 47 -1.41 1.35 -12.58
C LYS A 47 -1.01 0.61 -11.32
N ARG A 48 0.23 0.87 -10.87
CA ARG A 48 0.78 0.40 -9.59
C ARG A 48 0.50 1.41 -8.49
N PHE A 49 0.25 0.90 -7.29
CA PHE A 49 0.00 1.68 -6.07
C PHE A 49 0.57 0.94 -4.86
N ILE A 50 0.72 1.63 -3.74
CA ILE A 50 1.28 1.07 -2.52
C ILE A 50 0.15 0.53 -1.64
N VAL A 51 0.38 -0.63 -1.05
CA VAL A 51 -0.47 -1.26 -0.05
C VAL A 51 0.38 -1.58 1.18
N GLU A 52 -0.07 -1.14 2.35
CA GLU A 52 0.65 -1.32 3.61
C GLU A 52 -0.34 -1.78 4.70
N ARG A 53 0.02 -2.84 5.45
CA ARG A 53 -0.75 -3.21 6.66
C ARG A 53 -0.42 -2.23 7.76
N VAL A 54 -1.44 -1.70 8.39
CA VAL A 54 -1.33 -0.86 9.59
C VAL A 54 -2.09 -1.53 10.74
N ARG A 55 -1.86 -1.07 11.98
CA ARG A 55 -2.44 -1.68 13.18
C ARG A 55 -3.98 -1.82 13.11
N ASN A 56 -4.66 -0.92 12.40
CA ASN A 56 -6.12 -0.86 12.31
C ASN A 56 -6.67 -1.19 10.90
N GLY A 57 -5.91 -1.84 10.02
CA GLY A 57 -6.38 -2.21 8.68
C GLY A 57 -5.29 -2.16 7.61
N ILE A 58 -5.68 -1.82 6.39
CA ILE A 58 -4.77 -1.70 5.25
C ILE A 58 -4.89 -0.29 4.69
N THR A 59 -3.75 0.33 4.41
CA THR A 59 -3.66 1.65 3.78
C THR A 59 -3.31 1.47 2.31
N VAL A 60 -4.00 2.21 1.45
CA VAL A 60 -3.80 2.23 -0.01
C VAL A 60 -3.35 3.63 -0.43
N MET A 61 -2.19 3.73 -1.10
CA MET A 61 -1.56 5.02 -1.45
C MET A 61 -1.11 5.07 -2.90
N ARG A 62 -1.15 6.28 -3.49
CA ARG A 62 -0.47 6.55 -4.76
C ARG A 62 1.04 6.63 -4.53
N ILE A 63 1.83 6.12 -5.47
CA ILE A 63 3.31 6.14 -5.38
C ILE A 63 3.82 7.57 -5.25
N GLU A 64 3.36 8.46 -6.13
CA GLU A 64 3.70 9.89 -6.19
C GLU A 64 3.31 10.72 -4.96
N GLY A 65 2.48 10.18 -4.06
CA GLY A 65 2.03 10.86 -2.83
C GLY A 65 2.46 10.18 -1.54
N ALA A 66 3.20 9.08 -1.62
CA ALA A 66 3.61 8.31 -0.46
C ALA A 66 4.89 8.90 0.15
N PRO A 67 5.00 8.92 1.50
CA PRO A 67 6.26 9.23 2.16
C PRO A 67 7.28 8.12 1.85
N CYS A 68 8.57 8.46 1.82
CA CYS A 68 9.64 7.53 1.48
C CYS A 68 9.62 6.24 2.33
N MET A 69 9.26 6.34 3.63
CA MET A 69 9.13 5.20 4.54
C MET A 69 8.06 4.17 4.12
N SER A 70 7.05 4.60 3.37
CA SER A 70 5.98 3.73 2.85
C SER A 70 6.19 3.39 1.37
N ASP A 71 7.15 3.99 0.68
CA ASP A 71 7.52 3.56 -0.67
C ASP A 71 8.59 2.46 -0.58
N PRO A 72 8.32 1.24 -1.10
CA PRO A 72 9.23 0.10 -0.97
C PRO A 72 10.66 0.39 -1.45
N GLU A 73 10.80 1.06 -2.59
CA GLU A 73 12.11 1.31 -3.21
C GLU A 73 12.86 2.46 -2.50
N CYS A 74 12.14 3.52 -2.15
CA CYS A 74 12.69 4.65 -1.43
C CYS A 74 13.19 4.22 -0.04
N ARG A 75 12.40 3.39 0.67
CA ARG A 75 12.77 2.85 1.98
C ARG A 75 14.08 2.06 1.93
N ILE A 76 14.26 1.18 0.93
CA ILE A 76 15.49 0.40 0.77
C ILE A 76 16.68 1.34 0.54
N THR A 77 16.49 2.35 -0.30
CA THR A 77 17.54 3.32 -0.62
C THR A 77 17.98 4.12 0.61
N GLU A 78 17.03 4.65 1.39
CA GLU A 78 17.34 5.41 2.62
C GLU A 78 17.99 4.53 3.70
N MET A 79 17.51 3.29 3.88
CA MET A 79 18.09 2.37 4.86
C MET A 79 19.48 1.85 4.44
N SER A 80 19.78 1.86 3.14
CA SER A 80 21.08 1.45 2.60
C SER A 80 22.10 2.60 2.54
N GLN A 81 21.68 3.85 2.75
CA GLN A 81 22.57 5.02 2.83
C GLN A 81 23.06 5.31 4.26
N GLY A 82 22.85 4.39 5.20
CA GLY A 82 23.33 4.49 6.59
C GLY A 82 24.67 3.81 6.87
N ASP A 83 25.38 3.35 5.84
CA ASP A 83 26.70 2.70 5.93
C ASP A 83 27.75 3.56 5.20
N GLU A 84 28.01 4.75 5.72
CA GLU A 84 29.27 5.47 5.49
C GLU A 84 29.83 5.93 6.85
N GLU A 85 30.99 5.34 7.19
CA GLU A 85 31.96 5.58 8.29
C GLU A 85 31.95 4.65 9.51
#